data_AF-A0AAU9RN65-F1
#
_entry.id   AF-A0AAU9RN65-F1
#
_cell.length_a   1.000
_cell.length_b   1.000
_cell.length_c   1.000
_cell.angle_alpha   90.00
_cell.angle_beta   90.00
_cell.angle_gamma   90.00
#
_symmetry.space_group_name_H-M   'P 1'
#
loop_
_entity.id
_entity.type
_entity.pdbx_description
1 polymer ?
#
loop_
_entity_poly.entity_id
_entity_poly.type
_entity_poly.pdbx_seq_one_letter_code
_entity_poly.pdbx_strand_id
1 'polypeptide(L)'
;MVSGFCRIREALMVKEAKEMGRGAEEEEWREIKKKMLMSWLPLLCRASNGADKPVLRSAERAELEKMLEKMISELKEEEQEQVLSLWLHHYTSCSSSDWPDLNGSYVRWCASSRHLLLLHCDPKNKA
;
A
#
# COMPACT_ATOMS: atom_id res chain seq x y z
N MET A 1 -4.77 7.82 29.17
CA MET A 1 -5.42 6.50 29.04
C MET A 1 -5.52 6.10 27.55
N VAL A 2 -4.38 6.09 26.82
CA VAL A 2 -4.36 5.78 25.37
C VAL A 2 -3.35 4.67 25.01
N SER A 3 -2.63 4.12 25.99
CA SER A 3 -1.62 3.06 25.76
C SER A 3 -2.21 1.63 25.79
N GLY A 4 -3.46 1.46 26.25
CA GLY A 4 -4.09 0.15 26.41
C GLY A 4 -4.69 -0.44 25.13
N PHE A 5 -5.22 0.39 24.23
CA PHE A 5 -5.90 -0.10 23.02
C PHE A 5 -4.94 -0.60 21.92
N CYS A 6 -3.69 -0.11 21.88
CA CYS A 6 -2.74 -0.54 20.87
C CYS A 6 -2.21 -1.97 21.15
N ARG A 7 -2.00 -2.31 22.43
CA ARG A 7 -1.44 -3.62 22.83
C ARG A 7 -2.41 -4.79 22.63
N ILE A 8 -3.72 -4.56 22.80
CA ILE A 8 -4.73 -5.62 22.63
C ILE A 8 -4.80 -6.05 21.16
N ARG A 9 -4.66 -5.10 20.23
CA ARG A 9 -4.67 -5.38 18.79
C ARG A 9 -3.41 -6.13 18.35
N GLU A 10 -2.23 -5.73 18.84
CA GLU A 10 -0.97 -6.44 18.56
C GLU A 10 -0.98 -7.88 19.08
N ALA A 11 -1.48 -8.09 20.30
CA ALA A 11 -1.57 -9.42 20.90
C ALA A 11 -2.57 -10.33 20.16
N LEU A 12 -3.66 -9.77 19.63
CA LEU A 12 -4.61 -10.51 18.80
C LEU A 12 -3.97 -10.93 17.46
N MET A 13 -3.30 -9.99 16.79
CA MET A 13 -2.63 -10.25 15.51
C MET A 13 -1.51 -11.30 15.66
N VAL A 14 -0.74 -11.27 16.76
CA VAL A 14 0.31 -12.26 17.04
C VAL A 14 -0.25 -13.63 17.43
N LYS A 15 -1.43 -13.66 18.08
CA LYS A 15 -2.11 -14.91 18.46
C LYS A 15 -2.74 -15.60 17.25
N GLU A 16 -3.36 -14.83 16.35
CA GLU A 16 -3.92 -15.34 15.09
C GLU A 16 -2.80 -15.82 14.14
N ALA A 17 -1.66 -15.11 14.09
CA ALA A 17 -0.48 -15.50 13.32
C ALA A 17 0.23 -16.77 13.83
N LYS A 18 -0.07 -17.24 15.05
CA LYS A 18 0.53 -18.45 15.63
C LYS A 18 -0.31 -19.71 15.42
N GLU A 19 -1.61 -19.56 15.14
CA GLU A 19 -2.57 -20.67 15.06
C GLU A 19 -2.73 -21.22 13.64
N MET A 20 -2.49 -20.40 12.61
CA MET A 20 -2.58 -20.84 11.21
C MET A 20 -1.17 -21.15 10.69
N GLY A 21 -1.05 -22.04 9.70
CA GLY A 21 0.22 -22.62 9.27
C GLY A 21 0.34 -22.77 7.74
N ARG A 22 1.22 -21.96 7.14
CA ARG A 22 2.24 -22.23 6.11
C ARG A 22 1.93 -22.45 4.62
N GLY A 23 0.76 -22.10 4.09
CA GLY A 23 0.59 -22.03 2.62
C GLY A 23 -0.60 -21.20 2.13
N ALA A 24 -1.73 -21.31 2.83
CA ALA A 24 -2.85 -20.38 2.67
C ALA A 24 -2.53 -18.99 3.23
N GLU A 25 -1.60 -18.91 4.18
CA GLU A 25 -1.19 -17.69 4.88
C GLU A 25 -0.62 -16.61 3.98
N GLU A 26 0.19 -16.93 2.97
CA GLU A 26 0.88 -15.88 2.21
C GLU A 26 -0.10 -15.14 1.29
N GLU A 27 -1.01 -15.88 0.66
CA GLU A 27 -2.08 -15.31 -0.17
C GLU A 27 -3.12 -14.57 0.69
N GLU A 28 -3.51 -15.14 1.84
CA GLU A 28 -4.40 -14.48 2.78
C GLU A 28 -3.77 -13.20 3.35
N TRP A 29 -2.49 -13.25 3.70
CA TRP A 29 -1.74 -12.09 4.19
C TRP A 29 -1.54 -11.02 3.12
N ARG A 30 -1.34 -11.41 1.86
CA ARG A 30 -1.32 -10.50 0.71
C ARG A 30 -2.64 -9.77 0.55
N GLU A 31 -3.76 -10.51 0.62
CA GLU A 31 -5.10 -9.94 0.51
C GLU A 31 -5.42 -9.01 1.70
N ILE A 32 -4.96 -9.35 2.91
CA ILE A 32 -5.05 -8.47 4.08
C ILE A 32 -4.24 -7.18 3.85
N LYS A 33 -2.99 -7.26 3.38
CA LYS A 33 -2.17 -6.07 3.07
C LYS A 33 -2.85 -5.18 2.04
N LYS A 34 -3.39 -5.78 0.98
CA LYS A 34 -4.15 -5.05 -0.06
C LYS A 34 -5.35 -4.31 0.56
N LYS A 35 -6.18 -4.99 1.35
CA LYS A 35 -7.32 -4.37 2.03
C LYS A 35 -6.90 -3.23 2.97
N MET A 36 -5.81 -3.40 3.70
CA MET A 36 -5.25 -2.36 4.55
C MET A 36 -4.82 -1.14 3.74
N LEU A 37 -4.06 -1.34 2.65
CA LEU A 37 -3.62 -0.29 1.74
C LEU A 37 -4.82 0.47 1.14
N MET A 38 -5.81 -0.26 0.62
CA MET A 38 -7.03 0.33 0.04
C MET A 38 -7.83 1.15 1.05
N SER A 39 -7.87 0.74 2.33
CA SER A 39 -8.53 1.48 3.39
C SER A 39 -7.72 2.69 3.88
N TRP A 40 -6.40 2.57 3.96
CA TRP A 40 -5.54 3.59 4.55
C TRP A 40 -5.22 4.72 3.59
N LEU A 41 -4.94 4.44 2.31
CA LEU A 41 -4.51 5.47 1.36
C LEU A 41 -5.48 6.66 1.26
N PRO A 42 -6.81 6.48 1.14
CA PRO A 42 -7.74 7.61 1.13
C PRO A 42 -7.69 8.44 2.42
N LEU A 43 -7.50 7.78 3.58
CA LEU A 43 -7.40 8.45 4.88
C LEU A 43 -6.11 9.25 4.99
N LEU A 44 -4.99 8.67 4.55
CA LEU A 44 -3.67 9.30 4.59
C LEU A 44 -3.61 10.52 3.65
N CYS A 45 -4.12 10.39 2.42
CA CYS A 45 -4.21 11.51 1.46
C CYS A 45 -5.11 12.65 1.96
N ARG A 46 -6.09 12.40 2.84
CA ARG A 46 -6.93 13.46 3.43
C ARG A 46 -6.31 14.05 4.71
N ALA A 47 -5.58 13.26 5.48
CA ALA A 47 -4.93 13.71 6.71
C ALA A 47 -3.83 14.77 6.48
N SER A 48 -3.35 14.93 5.24
CA SER A 48 -2.48 16.03 4.83
C SER A 48 -3.14 17.42 4.94
N ASN A 49 -4.49 17.49 4.92
CA ASN A 49 -5.26 18.74 4.75
C ASN A 49 -5.98 19.28 6.01
N GLY A 50 -5.81 18.67 7.18
CA GLY A 50 -6.59 19.03 8.39
C GLY A 50 -5.95 20.09 9.30
N ALA A 51 -6.78 21.01 9.83
CA ALA A 51 -6.40 22.01 10.84
C ALA A 51 -6.20 21.43 12.26
N ASP A 52 -6.71 20.23 12.53
CA ASP A 52 -6.46 19.46 13.76
C ASP A 52 -5.33 18.45 13.53
N LYS A 53 -4.08 18.93 13.63
CA LYS A 53 -2.87 18.13 13.40
C LYS A 53 -2.38 17.43 14.68
N PRO A 54 -2.59 16.12 14.88
CA PRO A 54 -1.55 15.26 15.42
C PRO A 54 -0.72 14.81 14.22
N VAL A 55 0.10 15.71 13.69
CA VAL A 55 0.88 15.43 12.49
C VAL A 55 2.10 14.66 12.90
N LEU A 56 2.10 13.37 12.57
CA LEU A 56 3.31 12.56 12.48
C LEU A 56 4.46 13.45 12.01
N ARG A 57 5.54 13.47 12.79
CA ARG A 57 6.76 14.21 12.44
C ARG A 57 7.20 13.77 11.05
N SER A 58 7.92 14.62 10.34
CA SER A 58 8.36 14.30 8.97
C SER A 58 9.11 12.96 8.87
N ALA A 59 9.83 12.57 9.93
CA ALA A 59 10.47 11.26 10.03
C ALA A 59 9.46 10.09 10.07
N GLU A 60 8.43 10.18 10.91
CA GLU A 60 7.39 9.16 11.05
C GLU A 60 6.56 9.03 9.75
N ARG A 61 6.35 10.15 9.05
CA ARG A 61 5.73 10.17 7.71
C ARG A 61 6.56 9.40 6.68
N ALA A 62 7.87 9.65 6.64
CA ALA A 62 8.79 8.98 5.73
C ALA A 62 8.95 7.48 6.04
N GLU A 63 8.92 7.10 7.32
CA GLU A 63 8.91 5.69 7.73
C GLU A 63 7.63 4.97 7.27
N LEU A 64 6.48 5.63 7.42
CA LEU A 64 5.21 5.10 6.95
C LEU A 64 5.19 4.96 5.42
N GLU A 65 5.68 5.95 4.67
CA GLU A 65 5.82 5.86 3.20
C GLU A 65 6.66 4.64 2.80
N LYS A 66 7.84 4.45 3.40
CA LYS A 66 8.69 3.27 3.14
C LYS A 66 7.97 1.97 3.41
N MET A 67 7.19 1.91 4.48
CA MET A 67 6.40 0.72 4.82
C MET A 67 5.29 0.47 3.79
N LEU A 68 4.59 1.52 3.34
CA LEU A 68 3.58 1.43 2.29
C LEU A 68 4.20 0.96 0.97
N GLU A 69 5.33 1.54 0.56
CA GLU A 69 6.05 1.12 -0.65
C GLU A 69 6.44 -0.36 -0.59
N LYS A 70 6.97 -0.81 0.57
CA LYS A 70 7.32 -2.22 0.77
C LYS A 70 6.09 -3.12 0.65
N MET A 71 4.99 -2.78 1.33
CA MET A 71 3.75 -3.58 1.24
C MET A 71 3.23 -3.67 -0.19
N ILE A 72 3.27 -2.56 -0.95
CA ILE A 72 2.87 -2.54 -2.36
C ILE A 72 3.77 -3.46 -3.19
N SER A 73 5.09 -3.44 -2.97
CA SER A 73 6.03 -4.28 -3.73
C SER A 73 5.82 -5.79 -3.53
N GLU A 74 5.16 -6.20 -2.44
CA GLU A 74 4.86 -7.59 -2.11
C GLU A 74 3.52 -8.08 -2.71
N LEU A 75 2.73 -7.17 -3.30
CA LEU A 75 1.48 -7.49 -4.00
C LEU A 75 1.73 -7.98 -5.44
N LYS A 76 0.75 -8.69 -6.01
CA LYS A 76 0.75 -9.04 -7.44
C LYS A 76 0.55 -7.79 -8.28
N GLU A 77 0.97 -7.80 -9.54
CA GLU A 77 0.92 -6.60 -10.40
C GLU A 77 -0.48 -6.02 -10.59
N GLU A 78 -1.51 -6.87 -10.75
CA GLU A 78 -2.91 -6.45 -10.86
C GLU A 78 -3.40 -5.78 -9.56
N GLU A 79 -2.91 -6.24 -8.42
CA GLU A 79 -3.24 -5.66 -7.11
C GLU A 79 -2.49 -4.35 -6.87
N GLN A 80 -1.22 -4.29 -7.31
CA GLN A 80 -0.44 -3.05 -7.31
C GLN A 80 -1.13 -1.99 -8.14
N GLU A 81 -1.63 -2.33 -9.34
CA GLU A 81 -2.41 -1.43 -10.20
C GLU A 81 -3.62 -0.85 -9.47
N GLN A 82 -4.41 -1.71 -8.80
CA GLN A 82 -5.60 -1.27 -8.06
C GLN A 82 -5.24 -0.30 -6.94
N VAL A 83 -4.22 -0.63 -6.14
CA VAL A 83 -3.77 0.19 -5.01
C VAL A 83 -3.18 1.52 -5.48
N LEU A 84 -2.31 1.49 -6.49
CA LEU A 84 -1.62 2.68 -7.01
C LEU A 84 -2.58 3.60 -7.77
N SER A 85 -3.56 3.07 -8.48
CA SER A 85 -4.62 3.86 -9.12
C SER A 85 -5.48 4.57 -8.08
N LEU A 86 -5.85 3.87 -6.99
CA LEU A 86 -6.58 4.47 -5.87
C LEU A 86 -5.75 5.59 -5.22
N TRP A 87 -4.48 5.34 -4.92
CA TRP A 87 -3.58 6.35 -4.39
C TRP A 87 -3.53 7.58 -5.29
N LEU A 88 -3.26 7.41 -6.59
CA LEU A 88 -3.11 8.50 -7.54
C LEU A 88 -4.39 9.35 -7.63
N HIS A 89 -5.56 8.70 -7.65
CA HIS A 89 -6.85 9.37 -7.63
C HIS A 89 -6.98 10.29 -6.41
N HIS A 90 -6.72 9.77 -5.21
CA HIS A 90 -6.85 10.55 -3.99
C HIS A 90 -5.74 11.61 -3.83
N TYR A 91 -4.50 11.28 -4.21
CA TYR A 91 -3.35 12.18 -4.15
C TYR A 91 -3.56 13.41 -5.02
N THR A 92 -4.05 13.23 -6.26
CA THR A 92 -4.30 14.33 -7.21
C THR A 92 -5.61 15.08 -6.99
N SER A 93 -6.62 14.44 -6.38
CA SER A 93 -7.90 15.10 -6.07
C SER A 93 -7.79 16.22 -5.03
N CYS A 94 -6.67 16.28 -4.32
CA CYS A 94 -6.47 17.09 -3.15
C CYS A 94 -5.34 18.09 -3.44
N SER A 95 -5.67 19.36 -3.71
CA SER A 95 -4.75 20.40 -4.23
C SER A 95 -3.55 20.75 -3.35
N SER A 96 -3.50 20.23 -2.11
CA SER A 96 -2.41 20.42 -1.16
C SER A 96 -1.88 19.10 -0.58
N SER A 97 -2.27 17.96 -1.14
CA SER A 97 -1.89 16.66 -0.61
C SER A 97 -0.50 16.25 -1.10
N ASP A 98 0.52 16.74 -0.43
CA ASP A 98 1.91 16.32 -0.67
C ASP A 98 2.25 14.96 0.01
N TRP A 99 1.24 14.24 0.53
CA TRP A 99 1.47 13.04 1.34
C TRP A 99 0.31 12.03 1.27
N PRO A 100 0.57 10.71 1.21
CA PRO A 100 1.88 10.07 1.11
C PRO A 100 2.47 10.11 -0.30
N ASP A 101 3.78 10.33 -0.45
CA ASP A 101 4.48 10.23 -1.73
C ASP A 101 4.81 8.77 -2.05
N LEU A 102 4.06 8.18 -2.99
CA LEU A 102 4.29 6.84 -3.52
C LEU A 102 4.67 6.86 -5.01
N ASN A 103 5.12 8.01 -5.52
CA ASN A 103 5.47 8.18 -6.93
C ASN A 103 6.58 7.20 -7.36
N GLY A 104 7.54 6.90 -6.47
CA GLY A 104 8.57 5.90 -6.73
C GLY A 104 7.98 4.51 -7.04
N SER A 105 7.00 4.06 -6.25
CA SER A 105 6.29 2.80 -6.47
C SER A 105 5.45 2.82 -7.75
N TYR A 106 4.76 3.93 -8.02
CA TYR A 106 3.98 4.12 -9.25
C TYR A 106 4.83 4.03 -10.52
N VAL A 107 5.97 4.74 -10.55
CA VAL A 107 6.89 4.73 -11.69
C VAL A 107 7.48 3.33 -11.92
N ARG A 108 7.85 2.61 -10.85
CA ARG A 108 8.35 1.23 -10.94
C ARG A 108 7.30 0.29 -11.53
N TRP A 109 6.07 0.33 -11.01
CA TRP A 109 4.96 -0.48 -11.55
C TRP A 109 4.73 -0.16 -13.04
N CYS A 110 4.62 1.12 -13.39
CA CYS A 110 4.49 1.57 -14.79
C CYS A 110 5.59 1.01 -15.71
N ALA A 111 6.84 0.95 -15.23
CA ALA A 111 7.94 0.37 -16.00
C ALA A 111 7.79 -1.14 -16.20
N SER A 112 7.42 -1.88 -15.14
CA SER A 112 7.16 -3.32 -15.20
C SER A 112 5.98 -3.66 -16.13
N SER A 113 4.85 -2.98 -15.97
CA SER A 113 3.65 -3.22 -16.78
C SER A 113 3.88 -2.95 -18.27
N ARG A 114 4.65 -1.91 -18.61
CA ARG A 114 5.03 -1.64 -20.01
C ARG A 114 5.89 -2.77 -20.61
N HIS A 115 6.78 -3.37 -19.82
CA HIS A 115 7.59 -4.48 -20.31
C HIS A 115 6.71 -5.69 -20.67
N LEU A 116 5.69 -5.98 -19.87
CA LEU A 116 4.75 -7.07 -20.13
C LEU A 116 3.89 -6.82 -21.37
N LEU A 117 3.43 -5.59 -21.59
CA LEU A 117 2.68 -5.26 -22.82
C LEU A 117 3.54 -5.46 -24.08
N LEU A 118 4.83 -5.10 -24.02
CA LEU A 118 5.76 -5.30 -25.12
C LEU A 118 6.05 -6.80 -25.39
N LEU A 119 6.17 -7.62 -24.35
CA LEU A 119 6.34 -9.08 -24.47
C LEU A 119 5.11 -9.75 -25.10
N HIS A 120 3.89 -9.30 -24.77
CA HIS A 120 2.66 -9.82 -25.36
C HIS A 120 2.42 -9.34 -26.81
N CYS A 121 3.08 -8.26 -27.23
CA CYS A 121 3.00 -7.73 -28.60
C CYS A 121 4.10 -8.23 -29.55
N ASP A 122 5.03 -9.10 -29.10
CA ASP A 122 6.05 -9.64 -30.02
C ASP A 122 5.41 -10.63 -31.01
N PRO A 123 5.50 -10.38 -32.33
CA PRO A 123 4.91 -11.25 -33.35
C PRO A 123 5.52 -12.66 -33.41
N LYS A 124 6.64 -12.92 -32.71
CA LYS A 124 7.28 -14.25 -32.67
C LYS A 124 6.64 -15.24 -31.69
N ASN A 125 5.70 -14.82 -30.85
CA ASN A 125 5.03 -15.69 -29.87
C ASN A 125 3.64 -16.19 -30.33
N LYS A 126 3.30 -16.00 -31.60
CA LYS A 126 2.15 -16.62 -32.27
C LYS A 126 2.63 -17.78 -33.15
N ALA A 127 3.02 -18.90 -32.55
CA ALA A 127 3.27 -20.16 -33.25
C ALA A 127 2.71 -21.31 -32.42
#